data_AF-A0A3D0UW87-F1
#
_entry.id   AF-A0A3D0UW87-F1
#
_cell.length_a   1.000
_cell.length_b   1.000
_cell.length_c   1.000
_cell.angle_alpha   90.00
_cell.angle_beta   90.00
_cell.angle_gamma   90.00
#
_symmetry.space_group_name_H-M   'P 1'
#
loop_
_entity.id
_entity.type
_entity.pdbx_description
1 polymer ?
#
loop_
_entity_poly.entity_id
_entity_poly.type
_entity_poly.pdbx_seq_one_letter_code
_entity_poly.pdbx_strand_id
1 'polypeptide(L)'
;MRDEINDDDVEHLSRVISEISHKNNYETIKIVPVHRIIDETKKEKDPIGMKGKKLELVADVFMIPKNLYNGLIDSFERIGVKISDIIPNIIAASEIALDYDHKDLGTILIDI
;
A
#
# COMPACT_ATOMS: atom_id res chain seq x y z
N MET A 1 27.29 7.12 9.80
CA MET A 1 26.70 6.73 8.51
C MET A 1 26.30 5.28 8.65
N ARG A 2 24.99 4.99 8.75
CA ARG A 2 24.53 3.62 8.56
C ARG A 2 24.36 3.48 7.06
N ASP A 3 25.24 2.69 6.46
CA ASP A 3 25.20 2.43 5.03
C ASP A 3 24.24 1.27 4.71
N GLU A 4 23.67 0.60 5.71
CA GLU A 4 22.83 -0.58 5.57
C GLU A 4 21.37 -0.26 5.89
N ILE A 5 20.49 -0.65 4.96
CA ILE A 5 19.05 -0.45 5.03
C ILE A 5 18.42 -1.47 5.98
N ASN A 6 17.59 -1.00 6.88
CA ASN A 6 16.87 -1.83 7.86
C ASN A 6 15.34 -1.68 7.72
N ASP A 7 14.59 -2.45 8.52
CA ASP A 7 13.13 -2.41 8.54
C ASP A 7 12.57 -1.02 8.87
N ASP A 8 13.18 -0.27 9.79
CA ASP A 8 12.71 1.05 10.19
C ASP A 8 12.78 2.04 9.01
N ASP A 9 13.82 1.95 8.17
CA ASP A 9 13.96 2.77 6.96
C ASP A 9 12.82 2.50 5.96
N VAL A 10 12.45 1.23 5.81
CA VAL A 10 11.37 0.79 4.92
C VAL A 10 10.00 1.19 5.45
N GLU A 11 9.77 1.04 6.75
CA GLU A 11 8.51 1.39 7.41
C GLU A 11 8.31 2.91 7.45
N HIS A 12 9.38 3.68 7.66
CA HIS A 12 9.34 5.13 7.63
C HIS A 12 8.83 5.66 6.29
N LEU A 13 9.31 5.12 5.17
CA LEU A 13 8.83 5.53 3.85
C LEU A 13 7.34 5.26 3.64
N SER A 14 6.84 4.13 4.16
CA SER A 14 5.42 3.79 4.08
C SER A 14 4.55 4.78 4.86
N ARG A 15 5.02 5.23 6.03
CA ARG A 15 4.36 6.28 6.83
C ARG A 15 4.34 7.62 6.10
N VAL A 16 5.47 8.04 5.54
CA VAL A 16 5.57 9.29 4.77
C VAL A 16 4.62 9.30 3.58
N ILE A 17 4.49 8.19 2.84
CA ILE A 17 3.51 8.09 1.74
C ILE A 17 2.09 8.28 2.25
N SER A 18 1.73 7.67 3.38
CA SER A 18 0.39 7.84 3.97
C SER A 18 0.09 9.31 4.27
N GLU A 19 1.06 10.06 4.79
CA GLU A 19 0.88 11.49 5.09
C GLU A 19 0.72 12.33 3.81
N ILE A 20 1.60 12.11 2.81
CA ILE A 20 1.60 12.88 1.55
C ILE A 20 0.38 12.56 0.68
N SER A 21 -0.15 11.33 0.77
CA SER A 21 -1.24 10.88 -0.10
C SER A 21 -2.58 11.56 0.18
N HIS A 22 -2.70 12.39 1.22
CA HIS A 22 -3.91 13.17 1.47
C HIS A 22 -4.13 14.27 0.42
N LYS A 23 -4.76 13.91 -0.70
CA LYS A 23 -5.36 14.88 -1.62
C LYS A 23 -6.63 15.47 -1.01
N ASN A 24 -6.91 16.74 -1.32
CA ASN A 24 -8.19 17.36 -0.98
C ASN A 24 -9.35 16.46 -1.47
N ASN A 25 -10.18 16.00 -0.53
CA ASN A 25 -11.37 15.15 -0.72
C ASN A 25 -11.18 13.63 -0.89
N TYR A 26 -9.97 13.07 -0.74
CA TYR A 26 -9.79 11.62 -0.73
C TYR A 26 -9.16 11.12 0.57
N GLU A 27 -9.51 9.90 0.95
CA GLU A 27 -8.92 9.16 2.05
C GLU A 27 -8.13 7.97 1.50
N THR A 28 -6.92 7.77 2.01
CA THR A 28 -6.08 6.62 1.64
C THR A 28 -6.54 5.40 2.42
N ILE A 29 -6.86 4.30 1.73
CA ILE A 29 -7.30 3.04 2.37
C ILE A 29 -6.22 1.95 2.33
N LYS A 30 -5.34 1.95 1.32
CA LYS A 30 -4.25 0.98 1.24
C LYS A 30 -3.07 1.52 0.44
N ILE A 31 -1.87 1.20 0.88
CA ILE A 31 -0.62 1.45 0.15
C ILE A 31 0.00 0.08 -0.13
N VAL A 32 0.32 -0.19 -1.40
CA VAL A 32 0.94 -1.45 -1.85
C VAL A 32 2.32 -1.13 -2.42
N PRO A 33 3.41 -1.46 -1.71
CA PRO A 33 4.77 -1.31 -2.22
C PRO A 33 4.99 -2.15 -3.49
N VAL A 34 5.45 -1.53 -4.57
CA VAL A 34 5.78 -2.22 -5.83
C VAL A 34 7.27 -2.57 -5.84
N HIS A 35 8.12 -1.58 -5.59
CA HIS A 35 9.55 -1.74 -5.43
C HIS A 35 10.15 -0.52 -4.73
N ARG A 36 11.42 -0.61 -4.37
CA ARG A 36 12.21 0.49 -3.82
C ARG A 36 13.38 0.79 -4.75
N ILE A 37 13.82 2.04 -4.75
CA ILE A 37 14.95 2.51 -5.54
C ILE A 37 16.06 2.90 -4.57
N ILE A 38 17.19 2.21 -4.66
CA ILE A 38 18.40 2.48 -3.89
C ILE A 38 19.34 3.32 -4.75
N ASP A 39 19.80 4.45 -4.20
CA ASP A 39 20.75 5.36 -4.84
C ASP A 39 20.37 5.70 -6.29
N GLU A 40 19.07 5.99 -6.50
CA GLU A 40 18.45 6.48 -7.76
C GLU A 40 18.49 5.53 -8.96
N THR A 41 19.18 4.39 -8.85
CA THR A 41 19.47 3.53 -10.01
C THR A 41 19.03 2.10 -9.80
N LYS A 42 19.15 1.56 -8.58
CA LYS A 42 18.91 0.14 -8.31
C LYS A 42 17.48 -0.10 -7.83
N LYS A 43 16.68 -0.80 -8.63
CA LYS A 43 15.33 -1.25 -8.24
C LYS A 43 15.41 -2.58 -7.50
N GLU A 44 14.80 -2.64 -6.33
CA GLU A 44 14.79 -3.83 -5.49
C GLU A 44 13.42 -4.02 -4.83
N LYS A 45 12.93 -5.26 -4.77
CA LYS A 45 11.66 -5.57 -4.07
C LYS A 45 11.87 -5.58 -2.56
N ASP A 46 12.97 -6.19 -2.11
CA ASP A 46 13.36 -6.27 -0.70
C ASP A 46 14.79 -5.74 -0.48
N PRO A 47 14.93 -4.46 -0.08
CA PRO A 47 16.24 -3.83 0.05
C PRO A 47 16.88 -4.03 1.44
N ILE A 48 16.23 -4.76 2.36
CA ILE A 48 16.73 -4.91 3.73
C ILE A 48 18.09 -5.62 3.70
N GLY A 49 19.07 -5.11 4.45
CA GLY A 49 20.45 -5.58 4.45
C GLY A 49 21.29 -5.12 3.26
N MET A 50 20.69 -4.39 2.29
CA MET A 50 21.45 -3.77 1.22
C MET A 50 22.12 -2.48 1.68
N LYS A 51 23.18 -2.11 0.96
CA LYS A 51 23.86 -0.83 1.17
C LYS A 51 23.32 0.28 0.28
N GLY A 52 23.07 1.44 0.85
CA GLY A 52 22.62 2.63 0.14
C GLY A 52 22.53 3.86 1.04
N LYS A 53 22.62 5.04 0.45
CA LYS A 53 22.46 6.32 1.17
C LYS A 53 21.07 6.92 0.98
N LYS A 54 20.43 6.62 -0.15
CA LYS A 54 19.09 7.11 -0.48
C LYS A 54 18.19 5.92 -0.80
N LEU A 55 17.00 5.92 -0.18
CA LEU A 55 15.97 4.93 -0.42
C LEU A 55 14.69 5.66 -0.81
N GLU A 56 14.13 5.27 -1.96
CA GLU A 56 12.85 5.77 -2.44
C GLU A 56 11.85 4.61 -2.54
N LEU A 57 10.59 4.87 -2.21
CA LEU A 57 9.51 3.89 -2.29
C LEU A 57 8.61 4.20 -3.48
N VAL A 58 8.44 3.22 -4.37
CA VAL A 58 7.43 3.25 -5.42
C VAL A 58 6.29 2.33 -4.98
N ALA A 59 5.11 2.90 -4.81
CA ALA A 59 3.94 2.19 -4.32
C ALA A 59 2.68 2.62 -5.07
N ASP A 60 1.75 1.68 -5.21
CA ASP A 60 0.40 1.95 -5.65
C ASP A 60 -0.45 2.37 -4.43
N VAL A 61 -1.20 3.46 -4.58
CA VAL A 61 -1.99 4.04 -3.50
C VAL A 61 -3.47 3.94 -3.86
N PHE A 62 -4.22 3.19 -3.05
CA PHE A 62 -5.66 3.04 -3.17
C PHE A 62 -6.35 4.07 -2.31
N MET A 63 -7.21 4.86 -2.94
CA MET A 63 -7.92 5.97 -2.31
C MET A 63 -9.41 5.92 -2.62
N ILE A 64 -10.23 6.43 -1.71
CA ILE A 64 -11.66 6.62 -1.92
C ILE A 64 -12.09 8.05 -1.53
N PRO A 65 -13.20 8.56 -2.08
CA PRO A 65 -13.73 9.86 -1.66
C PRO A 65 -14.00 9.93 -0.14
N LYS A 66 -13.63 11.03 0.52
CA LYS A 66 -13.79 11.19 1.98
C LYS A 66 -15.23 11.06 2.45
N ASN A 67 -16.19 11.51 1.65
CA ASN A 67 -17.62 11.37 1.97
C ASN A 67 -18.04 9.89 2.02
N LEU A 68 -17.49 9.04 1.15
CA LEU A 68 -17.74 7.61 1.19
C LEU A 68 -17.07 6.97 2.42
N TYR A 69 -15.82 7.32 2.70
CA TYR A 69 -15.10 6.83 3.88
C TYR A 69 -15.86 7.16 5.17
N ASN A 70 -16.20 8.44 5.39
CA ASN A 70 -16.92 8.87 6.59
C ASN A 70 -18.30 8.22 6.69
N GLY A 71 -19.02 8.10 5.56
CA GLY A 71 -20.32 7.43 5.54
C GLY A 71 -20.24 5.96 5.97
N LEU A 72 -19.17 5.26 5.61
CA LEU A 72 -18.91 3.90 6.09
C LEU A 72 -18.65 3.90 7.60
N ILE A 73 -17.71 4.72 8.09
CA ILE A 73 -17.41 4.80 9.53
C ILE A 73 -18.68 5.07 10.35
N ASP A 74 -19.42 6.12 9.99
CA ASP A 74 -20.64 6.54 10.69
C ASP A 74 -21.71 5.43 10.70
N SER A 75 -21.82 4.66 9.62
CA SER A 75 -22.82 3.58 9.51
C SER A 75 -22.54 2.44 10.48
N PHE A 76 -21.27 2.06 10.66
CA PHE A 76 -20.87 1.01 11.59
C PHE A 76 -20.86 1.50 13.05
N GLU A 77 -20.47 2.75 13.29
CA GLU A 77 -20.52 3.34 14.64
C GLU A 77 -21.95 3.39 15.19
N ARG A 78 -22.95 3.69 14.34
CA ARG A 78 -24.38 3.72 14.73
C ARG A 78 -24.90 2.39 15.26
N ILE A 79 -24.29 1.27 14.86
CA ILE A 79 -24.64 -0.07 15.35
C ILE A 79 -23.68 -0.56 16.44
N GLY A 80 -22.79 0.31 16.94
CA GLY A 80 -21.84 -0.01 18.00
C GLY A 80 -20.67 -0.88 17.55
N VAL A 81 -20.38 -0.96 16.25
CA VAL A 81 -19.29 -1.77 15.68
C VAL A 81 -18.15 -0.86 15.24
N LYS A 82 -16.91 -1.24 15.57
CA LYS A 82 -15.71 -0.57 15.09
C LYS A 82 -15.15 -1.29 13.87
N ILE A 83 -14.79 -0.52 12.85
CA ILE A 83 -14.10 -1.04 11.67
C ILE A 83 -12.62 -1.20 12.01
N SER A 84 -12.09 -2.41 11.83
CA SER A 84 -10.67 -2.69 12.06
C SER A 84 -9.78 -2.31 10.88
N ASP A 85 -10.26 -2.53 9.65
CA ASP A 85 -9.54 -2.22 8.41
C ASP A 85 -10.52 -2.14 7.23
N ILE A 86 -10.13 -1.45 6.15
CA ILE A 86 -10.87 -1.35 4.88
C ILE A 86 -9.96 -1.85 3.77
N ILE A 87 -10.27 -3.04 3.23
CA ILE A 87 -9.48 -3.66 2.17
C ILE A 87 -10.14 -3.44 0.80
N PRO A 88 -9.41 -2.94 -0.22
CA PRO A 88 -9.91 -2.89 -1.59
C PRO A 88 -10.30 -4.29 -2.10
N ASN A 89 -11.52 -4.42 -2.63
CA ASN A 89 -12.03 -5.71 -3.13
C ASN A 89 -11.09 -6.36 -4.17
N ILE A 90 -10.52 -5.56 -5.08
CA ILE A 90 -9.59 -6.07 -6.10
C ILE A 90 -8.36 -6.77 -5.51
N ILE A 91 -7.88 -6.35 -4.34
CA ILE A 91 -6.78 -7.01 -3.63
C ILE A 91 -7.30 -8.30 -2.99
N ALA A 92 -8.39 -8.22 -2.23
CA ALA A 92 -8.93 -9.39 -1.54
C ALA A 92 -9.36 -10.52 -2.50
N ALA A 93 -10.06 -10.17 -3.58
CA ALA A 93 -10.52 -11.13 -4.58
C ALA A 93 -9.35 -11.77 -5.34
N SER A 94 -8.33 -10.99 -5.71
CA SER A 94 -7.16 -11.53 -6.41
C SER A 94 -6.28 -12.42 -5.53
N GLU A 95 -6.25 -12.21 -4.21
CA GLU A 95 -5.57 -13.12 -3.27
C GLU A 95 -6.26 -14.48 -3.15
N ILE A 96 -7.59 -14.54 -3.31
CA ILE A 96 -8.34 -15.80 -3.23
C ILE A 96 -8.40 -16.52 -4.57
N ALA A 97 -8.58 -15.76 -5.66
CA ALA A 97 -8.89 -16.33 -6.98
C ALA A 97 -7.65 -16.68 -7.81
N LEU A 98 -6.49 -16.05 -7.55
CA LEU A 98 -5.29 -16.19 -8.36
C LEU A 98 -4.12 -16.71 -7.53
N ASP A 99 -3.44 -17.74 -8.04
CA ASP A 99 -2.14 -18.15 -7.51
C ASP A 99 -1.00 -17.23 -8.00
N TYR A 100 0.20 -17.46 -7.48
CA TYR A 100 1.39 -16.67 -7.83
C TYR A 100 1.75 -16.77 -9.32
N ASP A 101 1.64 -17.96 -9.90
CA ASP A 101 2.06 -18.22 -11.28
C ASP A 101 1.17 -17.45 -12.27
N HIS A 102 -0.15 -17.42 -12.03
CA HIS A 102 -1.08 -16.60 -12.82
C HIS A 102 -0.78 -15.10 -12.71
N LYS A 103 -0.42 -14.62 -11.50
CA LYS A 103 -0.07 -13.21 -11.28
C LYS A 103 1.24 -12.84 -12.00
N ASP A 104 2.23 -13.73 -12.01
CA ASP A 104 3.55 -13.50 -12.62
C ASP A 104 3.49 -13.51 -14.16
N LEU A 105 2.71 -14.42 -14.75
CA LEU A 105 2.49 -14.49 -16.20
C LEU A 105 1.68 -13.32 -16.76
N GLY A 106 0.90 -12.65 -15.90
CA GLY A 106 -0.08 -11.64 -16.27
C GLY A 106 -1.46 -12.25 -16.49
N THR A 107 -2.42 -11.84 -15.66
CA THR A 107 -3.80 -12.34 -15.67
C THR A 107 -4.78 -11.18 -15.45
N ILE A 108 -6.03 -11.36 -15.89
CA ILE A 108 -7.15 -10.46 -15.62
C ILE A 108 -8.18 -11.20 -14.77
N LEU A 109 -8.58 -10.59 -13.65
CA LEU A 109 -9.71 -11.04 -12.83
C LEU A 109 -10.93 -10.17 -13.15
N ILE A 110 -12.07 -10.80 -13.44
CA ILE A 110 -13.36 -10.13 -13.65
C ILE A 110 -14.29 -10.56 -12.53
N ASP A 111 -14.69 -9.60 -11.69
CA ASP A 111 -15.64 -9.78 -10.58
C ASP A 111 -16.98 -9.13 -10.98
N ILE A 112 -18.08 -9.90 -10.94
CA ILE A 112 -19.41 -9.57 -11.50
C ILE A 112 -20.45 -9.43 -10.39
#